data_AF-A0A9Q0YKF6-F1
#
_entry.id   AF-A0A9Q0YKF6-F1
#
_cell.length_a   1.000
_cell.length_b   1.000
_cell.length_c   1.000
_cell.angle_alpha   90.00
_cell.angle_beta   90.00
_cell.angle_gamma   90.00
#
_symmetry.space_group_name_H-M   'P 1'
#
loop_
_entity.id
_entity.type
_entity.pdbx_description
1 polymer ?
#
loop_
_entity_poly.entity_id
_entity_poly.type
_entity_poly.pdbx_seq_one_letter_code
_entity_poly.pdbx_strand_id
1 'polypeptide(L)'
;MKGDDCVSEMDCGCFVQDEGVIPEGELYVTTNCSNKCECRANELVCTTLNCSEHSTCDVREGARYCYCKKGYHGDGERCVNFIDCLDLFNANFTENGVFMIKPLDWPGAPIKVYCNMTDGGGWTVFQRRLDHSINFYRNWTCYKEGFGSLDHEHWLGNEIIF
;
A
#
# COMPACT_ATOMS: atom_id res chain seq x y z
N MET A 1 11.48 10.88 -39.94
CA MET A 1 12.46 11.49 -39.01
C MET A 1 13.82 11.47 -39.70
N LYS A 2 14.49 12.63 -39.81
CA LYS A 2 15.83 12.77 -40.42
C LYS A 2 16.88 12.49 -39.33
N GLY A 3 17.81 11.59 -39.60
CA GLY A 3 18.73 11.02 -38.61
C GLY A 3 20.00 11.83 -38.35
N ASP A 4 19.89 13.13 -38.06
CA ASP A 4 21.06 14.00 -37.80
C ASP A 4 20.99 14.78 -36.47
N ASP A 5 20.06 14.46 -35.55
CA ASP A 5 20.06 15.06 -34.21
C ASP A 5 20.84 14.17 -33.23
N CYS A 6 22.13 14.47 -33.05
CA CYS A 6 22.95 13.87 -32.01
C CYS A 6 22.56 14.47 -30.64
N VAL A 7 22.17 13.62 -29.70
CA VAL A 7 21.99 13.99 -28.29
C VAL A 7 23.32 13.86 -27.54
N SER A 8 23.43 14.46 -26.35
CA SER A 8 24.64 14.37 -25.52
C SER A 8 24.95 12.91 -25.15
N GLU A 9 26.21 12.58 -24.86
CA GLU A 9 26.58 11.24 -24.35
C GLU A 9 25.84 10.92 -23.03
N MET A 10 25.43 11.95 -22.27
CA MET A 10 24.59 11.83 -21.07
C MET A 10 23.11 11.54 -21.38
N ASP A 11 22.69 11.72 -22.64
CA ASP A 11 21.34 11.42 -23.14
C ASP A 11 21.31 10.07 -23.89
N CYS A 12 22.44 9.37 -23.98
CA CYS A 12 22.48 7.98 -24.42
C CYS A 12 21.95 7.09 -23.30
N GLY A 13 20.88 6.36 -23.59
CA GLY A 13 20.27 5.41 -22.67
C GLY A 13 19.81 4.16 -23.40
N CYS A 14 19.19 3.25 -22.65
CA CYS A 14 18.73 1.98 -23.17
C CYS A 14 17.40 2.16 -23.92
N PHE A 15 17.33 1.70 -25.16
CA PHE A 15 16.09 1.77 -25.92
C PHE A 15 15.16 0.58 -25.63
N VAL A 16 13.93 0.87 -25.25
CA VAL A 16 12.83 -0.09 -25.07
C VAL A 16 11.76 0.19 -26.11
N GLN A 17 11.39 -0.84 -26.87
CA GLN A 17 10.27 -0.74 -27.81
C GLN A 17 8.98 -0.39 -27.06
N ASP A 18 8.25 0.62 -27.56
CA ASP A 18 7.01 1.18 -27.01
C ASP A 18 7.12 2.07 -25.76
N GLU A 19 8.27 2.16 -25.09
CA GLU A 19 8.50 3.14 -23.99
C GLU A 19 9.54 4.22 -24.33
N GLY A 20 10.45 3.97 -25.28
CA GLY A 20 11.47 4.94 -25.69
C GLY A 20 12.82 4.73 -24.99
N VAL A 21 13.53 5.81 -24.67
CA VAL A 21 14.87 5.76 -24.10
C VAL A 21 14.79 5.81 -22.58
N ILE A 22 15.36 4.79 -21.92
CA ILE A 22 15.53 4.70 -20.48
C ILE A 22 16.91 5.28 -20.13
N PRO A 23 17.01 6.34 -19.31
CA PRO A 23 18.29 6.92 -18.91
C PRO A 23 19.18 5.91 -18.16
N GLU A 24 20.49 6.15 -18.19
CA GLU A 24 21.46 5.35 -17.44
C GLU A 24 21.13 5.32 -15.93
N GLY A 25 21.14 4.12 -15.33
CA GLY A 25 20.80 3.90 -13.92
C GLY A 25 19.31 3.85 -13.60
N GLU A 26 18.43 4.25 -14.54
CA GLU A 26 16.99 4.20 -14.32
C GLU A 26 16.42 2.77 -14.46
N LEU A 27 15.30 2.55 -13.76
CA LEU A 27 14.61 1.28 -13.75
C LEU A 27 13.48 1.25 -14.77
N TYR A 28 13.40 0.14 -15.50
CA TYR A 28 12.31 -0.19 -16.41
C TYR A 28 11.66 -1.51 -16.00
N VAL A 29 10.34 -1.57 -16.02
CA VAL A 29 9.57 -2.77 -15.71
C VAL A 29 8.72 -3.14 -16.91
N THR A 30 8.79 -4.41 -17.32
CA THR A 30 8.06 -4.89 -18.50
C THR A 30 6.55 -4.71 -18.33
N THR A 31 5.82 -4.57 -19.43
CA THR A 31 4.37 -4.32 -19.42
C THR A 31 3.55 -5.39 -18.68
N ASN A 32 4.07 -6.61 -18.59
CA ASN A 32 3.49 -7.73 -17.86
C ASN A 32 4.10 -7.95 -16.46
N CYS A 33 4.96 -7.04 -15.99
CA CYS A 33 5.73 -7.12 -14.75
C CYS A 33 6.48 -8.44 -14.55
N SER A 34 6.93 -9.10 -15.62
CA SER A 34 7.75 -10.32 -15.51
C SER A 34 9.22 -10.03 -15.24
N ASN A 35 9.74 -8.86 -15.64
CA ASN A 35 11.11 -8.46 -15.40
C ASN A 35 11.21 -7.00 -14.96
N LYS A 36 12.20 -6.74 -14.11
CA LYS A 36 12.70 -5.41 -13.76
C LYS A 36 14.12 -5.28 -14.31
N CYS A 37 14.37 -4.24 -15.09
CA CYS A 37 15.62 -3.98 -15.78
C CYS A 37 16.20 -2.66 -15.32
N GLU A 38 17.53 -2.59 -15.22
CA GLU A 38 18.26 -1.35 -15.02
C GLU A 38 19.09 -1.07 -16.26
N CYS A 39 19.10 0.17 -16.73
CA CYS A 39 19.96 0.54 -17.83
C CYS A 39 21.40 0.72 -17.34
N ARG A 40 22.33 -0.10 -17.84
CA ARG A 40 23.76 -0.03 -17.53
C ARG A 40 24.60 -0.10 -18.79
N ALA A 41 25.40 0.92 -19.04
CA ALA A 41 26.27 1.05 -20.20
C ALA A 41 25.54 0.79 -21.53
N ASN A 42 24.34 1.37 -21.69
CA ASN A 42 23.43 1.16 -22.84
C ASN A 42 22.89 -0.27 -23.01
N GLU A 43 23.01 -1.13 -21.99
CA GLU A 43 22.42 -2.47 -21.97
C GLU A 43 21.37 -2.59 -20.85
N LEU A 44 20.22 -3.19 -21.15
CA LEU A 44 19.20 -3.48 -20.14
C LEU A 44 19.59 -4.74 -19.37
N VAL A 45 20.03 -4.56 -18.13
CA VAL A 45 20.35 -5.66 -17.23
C VAL A 45 19.09 -6.01 -16.43
N CYS A 46 18.44 -7.12 -16.81
CA CYS A 46 17.14 -7.52 -16.28
C CYS A 46 17.22 -8.66 -15.25
N THR A 47 16.37 -8.57 -14.23
CA THR A 47 16.07 -9.64 -13.28
C THR A 47 14.59 -9.98 -13.32
N THR A 48 14.24 -11.23 -13.05
CA THR A 48 12.84 -11.65 -12.90
C THR A 48 12.17 -10.88 -11.77
N LEU A 49 10.96 -10.39 -12.03
CA LEU A 49 10.10 -9.71 -11.08
C LEU A 49 8.92 -10.64 -10.76
N ASN A 50 8.77 -11.02 -9.48
CA ASN A 50 7.71 -11.93 -9.06
C ASN A 50 6.68 -11.18 -8.21
N CYS A 51 5.72 -10.55 -8.89
CA CYS A 51 4.62 -9.88 -8.20
C CYS A 51 3.87 -10.84 -7.26
N SER A 52 3.59 -10.38 -6.04
CA SER A 52 2.76 -11.12 -5.08
C SER A 52 1.38 -11.42 -5.68
N GLU A 53 0.77 -12.54 -5.30
CA GLU A 53 -0.64 -12.82 -5.62
C GLU A 53 -1.61 -11.75 -5.08
N HIS A 54 -1.18 -11.00 -4.06
CA HIS A 54 -1.90 -9.88 -3.46
C HIS A 54 -1.45 -8.51 -3.98
N SER A 55 -0.79 -8.48 -5.14
CA SER A 55 -0.42 -7.26 -5.86
C SER A 55 -1.06 -7.20 -7.24
N THR A 56 -0.92 -6.04 -7.88
CA THR A 56 -1.33 -5.81 -9.27
C THR A 56 -0.20 -5.11 -10.01
N CYS A 57 0.11 -5.60 -11.21
CA CYS A 57 0.99 -4.89 -12.15
C CYS A 57 0.24 -3.68 -12.69
N ASP A 58 0.67 -2.48 -12.29
CA ASP A 58 -0.03 -1.24 -12.60
C ASP A 58 0.98 -0.11 -12.79
N VAL A 59 0.52 1.07 -13.23
CA VAL A 59 1.33 2.28 -13.35
C VAL A 59 0.83 3.32 -12.35
N ARG A 60 1.68 3.74 -11.42
CA ARG A 60 1.38 4.81 -10.46
C ARG A 60 2.42 5.91 -10.59
N GLU A 61 1.96 7.15 -10.77
CA GLU A 61 2.83 8.32 -10.95
C GLU A 61 3.86 8.13 -12.08
N GLY A 62 3.48 7.41 -13.14
CA GLY A 62 4.33 7.11 -14.29
C GLY A 62 5.28 5.92 -14.11
N ALA A 63 5.40 5.36 -12.90
CA ALA A 63 6.20 4.17 -12.64
C ALA A 63 5.35 2.90 -12.76
N ARG A 64 5.76 1.96 -13.62
CA ARG A 64 5.16 0.62 -13.67
C ARG A 64 5.83 -0.27 -12.62
N TYR A 65 5.06 -0.93 -11.77
CA TYR A 65 5.60 -1.92 -10.83
C TYR A 65 4.50 -2.86 -10.29
N CYS A 66 4.88 -3.81 -9.44
CA CYS A 66 3.93 -4.55 -8.62
C CYS A 66 3.48 -3.64 -7.48
N TYR A 67 2.17 -3.39 -7.36
CA TYR A 67 1.62 -2.62 -6.26
C TYR A 67 0.65 -3.45 -5.45
N CYS A 68 0.82 -3.47 -4.12
CA CYS A 68 -0.08 -4.22 -3.25
C CYS A 68 -1.54 -3.77 -3.43
N LYS A 69 -2.43 -4.76 -3.46
CA LYS A 69 -3.89 -4.56 -3.47
C LYS A 69 -4.30 -3.85 -2.18
N LYS A 70 -5.46 -3.18 -2.22
CA LYS A 70 -6.02 -2.46 -1.08
C LYS A 70 -6.07 -3.35 0.18
N GLY A 71 -5.39 -2.93 1.25
CA GLY A 71 -5.33 -3.63 2.54
C GLY A 71 -4.16 -4.61 2.69
N TYR A 72 -3.30 -4.70 1.67
CA TYR A 72 -2.00 -5.34 1.77
C TYR A 72 -0.90 -4.29 1.72
N HIS A 73 0.22 -4.62 2.36
CA HIS A 73 1.39 -3.76 2.52
C HIS A 73 2.66 -4.53 2.20
N GLY A 74 3.67 -3.82 1.71
CA GLY A 74 4.97 -4.38 1.33
C GLY A 74 5.52 -3.75 0.06
N ASP A 75 6.45 -4.45 -0.58
CA ASP A 75 7.20 -3.97 -1.75
C ASP A 75 6.56 -4.35 -3.09
N GLY A 76 5.41 -5.02 -3.08
CA GLY A 76 4.72 -5.50 -4.28
C GLY A 76 5.07 -6.92 -4.69
N GLU A 77 6.30 -7.37 -4.44
CA GLU A 77 6.71 -8.78 -4.62
C GLU A 77 6.28 -9.61 -3.42
N ARG A 78 6.28 -9.00 -2.23
CA ARG A 78 5.69 -9.51 -1.00
C ARG A 78 4.66 -8.52 -0.48
N CYS A 79 3.39 -8.93 -0.53
CA CYS A 79 2.28 -8.17 0.01
C CYS A 79 1.62 -8.96 1.13
N VAL A 80 1.62 -8.40 2.34
CA VAL A 80 1.03 -9.01 3.54
C VAL A 80 -0.11 -8.14 4.06
N ASN A 81 -1.15 -8.75 4.61
CA ASN A 81 -2.14 -8.03 5.41
C ASN A 81 -1.72 -8.08 6.88
N PHE A 82 -2.14 -7.08 7.63
CA PHE A 82 -1.99 -7.06 9.08
C PHE A 82 -3.30 -7.50 9.72
N ILE A 83 -3.23 -8.36 10.74
CA ILE A 83 -4.41 -8.88 11.42
C ILE A 83 -4.98 -7.81 12.35
N ASP A 84 -4.11 -7.06 13.02
CA ASP A 84 -4.45 -6.01 13.97
C ASP A 84 -3.37 -4.91 14.02
N CYS A 85 -3.52 -3.97 14.96
CA CYS A 85 -2.56 -2.90 15.16
C CYS A 85 -1.22 -3.39 15.74
N LEU A 86 -1.18 -4.55 16.40
CA LEU A 86 0.07 -5.10 16.93
C LEU A 86 0.97 -5.60 15.80
N ASP A 87 0.40 -6.25 14.79
CA ASP A 87 1.13 -6.62 13.58
C ASP A 87 1.75 -5.40 12.87
N LEU A 88 0.99 -4.31 12.76
CA LEU A 88 1.45 -3.03 12.23
C LEU A 88 2.63 -2.49 13.07
N PHE A 89 2.49 -2.47 14.38
CA PHE A 89 3.53 -1.97 15.28
C PHE A 89 4.82 -2.79 15.17
N ASN A 90 4.72 -4.12 15.12
CA ASN A 90 5.85 -5.03 14.93
C ASN A 90 6.52 -4.86 13.55
N ALA A 91 5.77 -4.38 12.55
CA ALA A 91 6.28 -4.01 11.24
C ALA A 91 6.84 -2.57 11.18
N ASN A 92 7.12 -1.96 12.34
CA ASN A 92 7.67 -0.60 12.51
C ASN A 92 6.74 0.55 12.09
N PHE A 93 5.43 0.31 11.95
CA PHE A 93 4.46 1.39 11.85
C PHE A 93 4.19 1.94 13.25
N THR A 94 4.93 2.97 13.65
CA THR A 94 4.95 3.50 15.03
C THR A 94 4.20 4.82 15.19
N GLU A 95 3.57 5.32 14.13
CA GLU A 95 2.75 6.53 14.17
C GLU A 95 1.29 6.19 14.48
N ASN A 96 0.66 6.99 15.35
CA ASN A 96 -0.77 6.92 15.58
C ASN A 96 -1.54 7.24 14.29
N GLY A 97 -2.60 6.50 14.00
CA GLY A 97 -3.37 6.79 12.79
C GLY A 97 -4.42 5.75 12.45
N VAL A 98 -5.10 5.98 11.33
CA VAL A 98 -6.08 5.05 10.79
C VAL A 98 -5.39 4.13 9.78
N PHE A 99 -5.38 2.83 10.08
CA PHE A 99 -4.77 1.81 9.25
C PHE A 99 -5.80 0.79 8.78
N MET A 100 -5.44 0.01 7.76
CA MET A 100 -6.25 -1.11 7.32
C MET A 100 -5.73 -2.41 7.91
N ILE A 101 -6.64 -3.18 8.49
CA ILE A 101 -6.37 -4.52 9.00
C ILE A 101 -7.36 -5.50 8.40
N LYS A 102 -7.03 -6.79 8.43
CA LYS A 102 -7.95 -7.86 8.10
C LYS A 102 -7.85 -8.90 9.22
N PRO A 103 -8.77 -8.83 10.21
CA PRO A 103 -8.80 -9.79 11.31
C PRO A 103 -8.87 -11.23 10.80
N LEU A 104 -8.33 -12.15 11.60
CA LEU A 104 -8.40 -13.57 11.28
C LEU A 104 -9.86 -13.98 11.12
N ASP A 105 -10.14 -14.83 10.13
CA ASP A 105 -11.49 -15.32 9.80
C ASP A 105 -12.52 -14.25 9.40
N TRP A 106 -12.14 -12.98 9.24
CA TRP A 106 -13.02 -11.95 8.72
C TRP A 106 -13.40 -12.26 7.25
N PRO A 107 -14.69 -12.52 6.95
CA PRO A 107 -15.12 -12.93 5.61
C PRO A 107 -15.17 -11.74 4.63
N GLY A 108 -15.15 -10.52 5.16
CA GLY A 108 -15.26 -9.29 4.38
C GLY A 108 -13.94 -8.77 3.82
N ALA A 109 -14.03 -7.60 3.20
CA ALA A 109 -12.86 -6.82 2.80
C ALA A 109 -12.09 -6.30 4.03
N PRO A 110 -10.79 -6.00 3.91
CA PRO A 110 -10.03 -5.32 4.96
C PRO A 110 -10.76 -4.06 5.46
N ILE A 111 -10.71 -3.86 6.77
CA ILE A 111 -11.42 -2.80 7.49
C ILE A 111 -10.44 -1.73 7.98
N LYS A 112 -10.94 -0.52 8.20
CA LYS A 112 -10.15 0.55 8.82
C LYS A 112 -10.30 0.53 10.33
N VAL A 113 -9.22 0.73 11.05
CA VAL A 113 -9.18 0.88 12.52
C VAL A 113 -8.26 2.03 12.91
N TYR A 114 -8.48 2.61 14.08
CA TYR A 114 -7.52 3.52 14.67
C TYR A 114 -6.51 2.74 15.50
N CYS A 115 -5.23 2.88 15.16
CA CYS A 115 -4.13 2.32 15.91
C CYS A 115 -3.49 3.38 16.79
N ASN A 116 -3.42 3.09 18.08
CA ASN A 116 -2.63 3.86 19.03
C ASN A 116 -1.29 3.14 19.25
N MET A 117 -0.22 3.80 18.84
CA MET A 117 1.17 3.33 18.87
C MET A 117 1.95 3.92 20.05
N THR A 118 1.29 4.62 20.97
CA THR A 118 1.88 5.13 22.21
C THR A 118 1.83 4.07 23.32
N ASP A 119 2.58 4.28 24.42
CA ASP A 119 2.53 3.43 25.62
C ASP A 119 2.71 1.93 25.33
N GLY A 120 3.74 1.59 24.55
CA GLY A 120 4.04 0.22 24.13
C GLY A 120 3.42 -0.18 22.79
N GLY A 121 2.47 0.60 22.28
CA GLY A 121 1.92 0.51 20.94
C GLY A 121 1.15 -0.77 20.62
N GLY A 122 0.66 -0.85 19.38
CA GLY A 122 -0.11 -1.99 18.91
C GLY A 122 -1.58 -2.01 19.34
N TRP A 123 -2.11 -0.91 19.87
CA TRP A 123 -3.46 -0.87 20.39
C TRP A 123 -4.49 -0.60 19.29
N THR A 124 -5.33 -1.57 19.00
CA THR A 124 -6.56 -1.37 18.20
C THR A 124 -7.60 -0.68 19.06
N VAL A 125 -7.85 0.60 18.81
CA VAL A 125 -8.84 1.38 19.56
C VAL A 125 -10.22 1.10 19.00
N PHE A 126 -11.03 0.34 19.74
CA PHE A 126 -12.39 -0.02 19.31
C PHE A 126 -13.46 1.01 19.72
N GLN A 127 -13.14 1.90 20.67
CA GLN A 127 -14.02 2.96 21.14
C GLN A 127 -13.20 4.18 21.55
N ARG A 128 -13.69 5.39 21.23
CA ARG A 128 -13.08 6.64 21.70
C ARG A 128 -14.12 7.71 22.02
N ARG A 129 -13.91 8.44 23.13
CA ARG A 129 -14.68 9.63 23.55
C ARG A 129 -13.72 10.80 23.77
N LEU A 130 -14.13 12.00 23.38
CA LEU A 130 -13.30 13.20 23.44
C LEU A 130 -14.10 14.42 23.90
N ASP A 131 -15.09 14.84 23.11
CA ASP A 131 -15.79 16.12 23.25
C ASP A 131 -17.31 16.02 23.10
N HIS A 132 -17.85 14.80 22.96
CA HIS A 132 -19.27 14.52 22.75
C HIS A 132 -19.83 15.01 21.41
N SER A 133 -19.00 15.24 20.39
CA SER A 133 -19.45 15.60 19.05
C SER A 133 -20.24 14.48 18.35
N ILE A 134 -20.02 13.23 18.76
CA ILE A 134 -20.77 12.07 18.26
C ILE A 134 -21.77 11.60 19.32
N ASN A 135 -23.03 11.42 18.90
CA ASN A 135 -24.05 10.83 19.76
C ASN A 135 -23.86 9.31 19.89
N PHE A 136 -23.68 8.80 21.12
CA PHE A 136 -23.56 7.38 21.45
C PHE A 136 -24.90 6.74 21.85
N TYR A 137 -25.98 7.51 22.01
CA TYR A 137 -27.33 6.97 22.15
C TYR A 137 -27.84 6.52 20.78
N ARG A 138 -27.49 5.29 20.40
CA ARG A 138 -27.74 4.68 19.10
C ARG A 138 -28.46 3.35 19.24
N ASN A 139 -29.10 2.91 18.15
CA ASN A 139 -29.77 1.61 18.11
C ASN A 139 -28.77 0.45 17.93
N TRP A 140 -29.28 -0.77 18.04
CA TRP A 140 -28.50 -2.00 17.90
C TRP A 140 -27.73 -2.07 16.57
N THR A 141 -28.36 -1.74 15.45
CA THR A 141 -27.74 -1.80 14.12
C THR A 141 -26.49 -0.92 14.05
N CYS A 142 -26.54 0.30 14.58
CA CYS A 142 -25.36 1.17 14.63
C CYS A 142 -24.24 0.56 15.49
N TYR A 143 -24.54 -0.02 16.66
CA TYR A 143 -23.51 -0.67 17.48
C TYR A 143 -22.96 -1.94 16.83
N LYS A 144 -23.78 -2.64 16.06
CA LYS A 144 -23.38 -3.80 15.27
C LYS A 144 -22.35 -3.42 14.19
N GLU A 145 -22.65 -2.38 13.41
CA GLU A 145 -21.86 -1.97 12.24
C GLU A 145 -20.73 -0.99 12.56
N GLY A 146 -20.84 -0.23 13.65
CA GLY A 146 -19.93 0.87 13.98
C GLY A 146 -20.48 2.25 13.60
N PHE A 147 -19.97 3.30 14.24
CA PHE A 147 -20.33 4.69 13.96
C PHE A 147 -19.26 5.68 14.45
N GLY A 148 -19.30 6.91 13.96
CA GLY A 148 -18.38 7.98 14.32
C GLY A 148 -17.22 8.12 13.32
N SER A 149 -16.10 8.71 13.77
CA SER A 149 -14.88 8.87 12.97
C SER A 149 -13.69 8.24 13.69
N LEU A 150 -12.95 7.36 13.02
CA LEU A 150 -11.87 6.59 13.62
C LEU A 150 -10.73 7.47 14.19
N ASP A 151 -10.48 8.62 13.57
CA ASP A 151 -9.53 9.64 14.03
C ASP A 151 -10.06 10.50 15.19
N HIS A 152 -11.36 10.43 15.49
CA HIS A 152 -12.07 11.17 16.55
C HIS A 152 -12.91 10.21 17.43
N GLU A 153 -14.10 10.62 17.85
CA GLU A 153 -15.05 9.78 18.59
C GLU A 153 -15.68 8.72 17.69
N HIS A 154 -15.63 7.46 18.13
CA HIS A 154 -16.23 6.35 17.40
C HIS A 154 -16.54 5.14 18.28
N TRP A 155 -17.33 4.25 17.70
CA TRP A 155 -17.49 2.84 18.06
C TRP A 155 -17.17 2.00 16.83
N LEU A 156 -16.24 1.05 16.94
CA LEU A 156 -15.75 0.29 15.79
C LEU A 156 -16.81 -0.63 15.18
N GLY A 157 -17.64 -1.25 16.03
CA GLY A 157 -18.70 -2.18 15.60
C GLY A 157 -18.54 -3.56 16.21
N ASN A 158 -19.64 -4.15 16.68
CA ASN A 158 -19.61 -5.44 17.38
C ASN A 158 -19.18 -6.60 16.48
N GLU A 159 -19.59 -6.61 15.21
CA GLU A 159 -19.22 -7.67 14.25
C GLU A 159 -17.72 -7.68 13.92
N ILE A 160 -17.02 -6.58 14.20
CA ILE A 160 -15.57 -6.49 14.00
C ILE A 160 -14.83 -6.97 15.26
N ILE A 161 -15.41 -6.73 16.43
CA ILE A 161 -14.80 -7.04 17.73
C ILE A 161 -14.96 -8.53 18.07
N PHE A 162 -16.01 -9.19 17.58
CA PHE A 162 -16.40 -10.58 17.89
C PHE A 162 -16.62 -11.39 16.62
#